data_AF-A0A2M6V445-F1
#
_entry.id   AF-A0A2M6V445-F1
#
_cell.length_a   1.000
_cell.length_b   1.000
_cell.length_c   1.000
_cell.angle_alpha   90.00
_cell.angle_beta   90.00
_cell.angle_gamma   90.00
#
_symmetry.space_group_name_H-M   'P 1'
#
loop_
_entity.id
_entity.type
_entity.pdbx_description
1 polymer ?
#
loop_
_entity_poly.entity_id
_entity_poly.type
_entity_poly.pdbx_seq_one_letter_code
_entity_poly.pdbx_strand_id
1 'polypeptide(L)'
;MFALDTPQALPPGPWWLQALPASIAAGFPSPAEDHQVERIDLMQQLVKHPQATFYIRVRGESMRDAGILDGSVVLVDRAITPADGQIVLAVIDGDFTCKTLRLQGEGIRLQAAHPDYPDIVPKDGQSVEIWGVVVATIHQHQT
;
A
#
# COMPACT_ATOMS: atom_id res chain seq x y z
N MET A 1 9.57 10.74 -19.21
CA MET A 1 8.42 9.92 -18.75
C MET A 1 9.02 8.86 -17.83
N PHE A 2 8.89 9.00 -16.52
CA PHE A 2 9.50 8.06 -15.57
C PHE A 2 8.60 6.82 -15.46
N ALA A 3 9.16 5.63 -15.65
CA ALA A 3 8.44 4.39 -15.47
C ALA A 3 8.20 4.15 -13.96
N LEU A 4 6.94 3.89 -13.58
CA LEU A 4 6.48 3.73 -12.20
C LEU A 4 6.46 2.26 -11.75
N ASP A 5 7.22 1.42 -12.43
CA ASP A 5 7.47 0.01 -12.13
C ASP A 5 8.60 -0.20 -11.13
N THR A 6 9.36 0.86 -10.81
CA THR A 6 10.45 0.84 -9.82
C THR A 6 10.04 1.71 -8.61
N PRO A 7 10.24 1.26 -7.35
CA PRO A 7 9.95 2.06 -6.16
C PRO A 7 10.58 3.45 -6.25
N GLN A 8 9.79 4.49 -5.99
CA GLN A 8 10.26 5.86 -5.98
C GLN A 8 10.26 6.40 -4.56
N ALA A 9 11.31 7.17 -4.21
CA ALA A 9 11.32 7.95 -2.99
C ALA A 9 10.22 9.02 -3.05
N LEU A 10 9.64 9.36 -1.90
CA LEU A 10 8.72 10.48 -1.81
C LEU A 10 9.48 11.78 -2.17
N PRO A 11 8.99 12.57 -3.14
CA PRO A 11 9.63 13.84 -3.46
C PRO A 11 9.48 14.81 -2.26
N PRO A 12 10.47 15.66 -2.00
CA PRO A 12 10.40 16.63 -0.93
C PRO A 12 9.37 17.72 -1.27
N GLY A 13 8.35 17.89 -0.42
CA GLY A 13 7.38 18.98 -0.51
C GLY A 13 5.95 18.54 -0.16
N PRO A 14 5.09 19.45 0.35
CA PRO A 14 3.72 19.11 0.73
C PRO A 14 2.84 18.87 -0.50
N TRP A 15 1.97 17.86 -0.44
CA TRP A 15 0.96 17.59 -1.44
C TRP A 15 -0.40 18.02 -0.88
N TRP A 16 -1.02 19.02 -1.49
CA TRP A 16 -2.23 19.64 -0.96
C TRP A 16 -3.49 19.03 -1.56
N LEU A 17 -4.39 18.53 -0.72
CA LEU A 17 -5.78 18.26 -1.05
C LEU A 17 -6.66 19.18 -0.17
N GLN A 18 -7.69 19.78 -0.76
CA GLN A 18 -8.67 20.53 0.04
C GLN A 18 -9.56 19.54 0.78
N ALA A 19 -9.44 19.50 2.11
CA ALA A 19 -10.34 18.75 2.95
C ALA A 19 -11.68 19.49 3.01
N LEU A 20 -12.78 18.79 2.71
CA LEU A 20 -14.11 19.24 3.08
C LEU A 20 -14.31 18.81 4.55
N PRO A 21 -14.72 19.71 5.46
CA PRO A 21 -14.90 19.36 6.87
C PRO A 21 -16.14 18.51 7.13
N ALA A 22 -16.79 18.00 6.07
CA ALA A 22 -17.91 17.09 6.17
C ALA A 22 -17.40 15.64 6.19
N SER A 23 -17.64 14.93 7.30
CA SER A 23 -17.74 13.47 7.19
C SER A 23 -19.05 13.18 6.45
N ILE A 24 -18.97 12.46 5.33
CA ILE A 24 -20.16 12.00 4.64
C ILE A 24 -20.73 10.87 5.49
N ALA A 25 -21.71 11.17 6.35
CA ALA A 25 -22.64 10.15 6.77
C ALA A 25 -23.26 9.56 5.49
N ALA A 26 -23.48 8.24 5.43
CA ALA A 26 -24.23 7.62 4.35
C ALA A 26 -25.74 8.00 4.39
N GLY A 27 -26.06 9.26 4.67
CA GLY A 27 -27.37 9.85 4.93
C GLY A 27 -27.33 11.39 4.92
N PHE A 28 -28.48 12.04 5.12
CA PHE A 28 -28.68 13.49 4.91
C PHE A 28 -27.90 14.36 5.92
N PRO A 29 -26.98 15.24 5.48
CA PRO A 29 -26.31 16.20 6.36
C PRO A 29 -27.20 17.43 6.59
N SER A 30 -27.23 17.92 7.84
CA SER A 30 -27.97 19.14 8.21
C SER A 30 -27.15 20.42 7.97
N PRO A 31 -27.77 21.57 7.64
CA PRO A 31 -27.08 22.70 7.01
C PRO A 31 -26.40 23.70 7.98
N ALA A 32 -26.43 23.43 9.29
CA ALA A 32 -26.17 24.45 10.31
C ALA A 32 -24.96 24.09 11.17
N GLU A 33 -23.75 24.18 10.61
CA GLU A 33 -22.51 24.20 11.38
C GLU A 33 -21.51 25.11 10.66
N ASP A 34 -21.10 26.18 11.32
CA ASP A 34 -19.98 27.04 10.91
C ASP A 34 -18.68 26.21 11.02
N HIS A 35 -18.26 25.61 9.91
CA HIS A 35 -17.08 24.75 9.93
C HIS A 35 -15.81 25.58 9.67
N GLN A 36 -14.96 25.73 10.69
CA GLN A 36 -13.55 25.97 10.45
C GLN A 36 -12.99 24.77 9.67
N VAL A 37 -12.62 25.00 8.41
CA VAL A 37 -12.09 23.95 7.54
C VAL A 37 -10.67 23.59 8.01
N GLU A 38 -10.54 22.50 8.77
CA GLU A 38 -9.24 21.93 9.12
C GLU A 38 -8.68 21.17 7.90
N ARG A 39 -7.44 21.49 7.50
CA ARG A 39 -6.80 20.84 6.36
C ARG A 39 -6.19 19.52 6.82
N ILE A 40 -6.54 18.43 6.13
CA ILE A 40 -5.94 17.11 6.38
C ILE A 40 -4.77 16.90 5.43
N ASP A 41 -3.58 16.68 5.99
CA ASP A 41 -2.42 16.20 5.25
C ASP A 41 -2.42 14.66 5.26
N LEU A 42 -2.83 14.05 4.14
CA LEU A 42 -2.88 12.59 4.01
C LEU A 42 -1.52 11.93 4.22
N MET A 43 -0.43 12.59 3.81
CA MET A 43 0.90 12.04 3.98
C MET A 43 1.28 12.00 5.46
N GLN A 44 0.94 13.05 6.21
CA GLN A 44 1.14 13.07 7.66
C GLN A 44 0.32 11.99 8.39
N GLN A 45 -0.88 11.67 7.89
CA GLN A 45 -1.73 10.62 8.47
C GLN A 45 -1.23 9.21 8.15
N LEU A 46 -0.75 8.98 6.92
CA LEU A 46 -0.40 7.65 6.42
C LEU A 46 1.08 7.28 6.61
N VAL A 47 1.98 8.26 6.74
CA VAL A 47 3.43 8.05 6.72
C VAL A 47 4.04 8.32 8.10
N LYS A 48 4.45 7.25 8.78
CA LYS A 48 5.15 7.33 10.08
C LYS A 48 6.65 7.59 9.93
N HIS A 49 7.29 6.99 8.92
CA HIS A 49 8.74 7.12 8.68
C HIS A 49 9.00 7.71 7.28
N PRO A 50 8.94 9.04 7.09
CA PRO A 50 9.04 9.67 5.76
C PRO A 50 10.31 9.32 4.99
N GLN A 51 11.44 9.15 5.67
CA GLN A 51 12.72 8.80 5.06
C GLN A 51 12.82 7.32 4.63
N ALA A 52 11.92 6.47 5.12
CA ALA A 52 11.88 5.04 4.83
C ALA A 52 10.59 4.60 4.13
N THR A 53 9.74 5.56 3.74
CA THR A 53 8.46 5.29 3.06
C THR A 53 8.57 5.61 1.59
N PHE A 54 8.12 4.67 0.78
CA PHE A 54 8.17 4.69 -0.68
C PHE A 54 6.79 4.40 -1.23
N TYR A 55 6.59 4.68 -2.52
CA TYR A 55 5.37 4.29 -3.20
C TYR A 55 5.69 3.53 -4.49
N ILE A 56 4.78 2.64 -4.88
CA ILE A 56 4.85 1.90 -6.14
C ILE A 56 3.46 1.66 -6.71
N ARG A 57 3.36 1.64 -8.04
CA ARG A 57 2.13 1.30 -8.77
C ARG A 57 2.00 -0.22 -8.86
N VAL A 58 0.89 -0.76 -8.38
CA VAL A 58 0.58 -2.18 -8.52
C VAL A 58 0.10 -2.47 -9.95
N ARG A 59 0.52 -3.63 -10.46
CA ARG A 59 0.01 -4.22 -11.71
C ARG A 59 -0.51 -5.64 -11.42
N GLY A 60 -1.69 -5.95 -11.95
CA GLY A 60 -2.37 -7.24 -11.81
C GLY A 60 -3.30 -7.35 -10.60
N GLU A 61 -4.02 -8.46 -10.54
CA GLU A 61 -5.20 -8.65 -9.68
C GLU A 61 -4.95 -9.58 -8.48
N SER A 62 -3.72 -10.04 -8.27
CA SER A 62 -3.42 -11.06 -7.25
C SER A 62 -3.76 -10.67 -5.80
N MET A 63 -4.04 -9.39 -5.56
CA MET A 63 -4.38 -8.83 -4.24
C MET A 63 -5.75 -8.13 -4.23
N ARG A 64 -6.61 -8.40 -5.23
CA ARG A 64 -7.92 -7.75 -5.40
C ARG A 64 -8.81 -7.84 -4.17
N ASP A 65 -8.91 -9.02 -3.57
CA ASP A 65 -9.81 -9.27 -2.44
C ASP A 65 -9.26 -8.65 -1.13
N ALA A 66 -8.01 -8.19 -1.13
CA ALA A 66 -7.41 -7.35 -0.08
C ALA A 66 -7.57 -5.84 -0.37
N GLY A 67 -8.31 -5.45 -1.41
CA GLY A 67 -8.56 -4.05 -1.79
C GLY A 67 -7.41 -3.41 -2.59
N ILE A 68 -6.42 -4.19 -3.02
CA ILE A 68 -5.33 -3.72 -3.89
C ILE A 68 -5.67 -4.13 -5.32
N LEU A 69 -6.29 -3.20 -6.03
CA LEU A 69 -6.73 -3.38 -7.42
C LEU A 69 -5.60 -3.05 -8.40
N ASP A 70 -5.69 -3.55 -9.64
CA ASP A 70 -4.79 -3.12 -10.70
C ASP A 70 -4.78 -1.59 -10.84
N GLY A 71 -3.57 -1.04 -11.02
CA GLY A 71 -3.36 0.41 -11.12
C GLY A 71 -3.36 1.16 -9.78
N SER A 72 -3.66 0.52 -8.65
CA SER A 72 -3.56 1.15 -7.33
C SER A 72 -2.11 1.54 -7.00
N VAL A 73 -1.93 2.58 -6.20
CA VAL A 73 -0.64 2.96 -5.63
C VAL A 73 -0.58 2.49 -4.19
N VAL A 74 0.48 1.78 -3.83
CA VAL A 74 0.70 1.34 -2.44
C VAL A 74 1.83 2.14 -1.82
N LEU A 75 1.68 2.50 -0.54
CA LEU A 75 2.74 3.05 0.30
C LEU A 75 3.42 1.91 1.05
N VAL A 76 4.75 1.88 1.00
CA VAL A 76 5.58 0.83 1.56
C VAL A 76 6.61 1.42 2.50
N ASP A 77 6.62 0.98 3.75
CA ASP A 77 7.53 1.44 4.79
C ASP A 77 8.60 0.37 5.07
N ARG A 78 9.87 0.74 4.87
CA ARG A 78 11.04 -0.13 5.08
C ARG A 78 11.54 -0.13 6.52
N ALA A 79 11.10 0.80 7.36
CA ALA A 79 11.50 0.86 8.76
C ALA A 79 10.65 -0.07 9.64
N ILE A 80 9.52 -0.55 9.15
CA ILE A 80 8.66 -1.49 9.86
C ILE A 80 9.22 -2.91 9.70
N THR A 81 9.46 -3.59 10.82
CA THR A 81 9.79 -5.03 10.83
C THR A 81 8.58 -5.84 10.35
N PRO A 82 8.68 -6.63 9.27
CA PRO A 82 7.56 -7.43 8.76
C PRO A 82 7.09 -8.48 9.76
N ALA A 83 5.78 -8.67 9.84
CA ALA A 83 5.12 -9.65 10.70
C ALA A 83 4.10 -10.50 9.94
N ASP A 84 3.74 -11.66 10.50
CA ASP A 84 2.69 -12.53 9.95
C ASP A 84 1.37 -11.77 9.76
N GLY A 85 0.71 -12.02 8.63
CA GLY A 85 -0.57 -11.41 8.26
C GLY A 85 -0.46 -10.00 7.66
N GLN A 86 0.73 -9.38 7.64
CA GLN A 86 0.92 -8.08 7.00
C GLN A 86 1.04 -8.21 5.49
N ILE A 87 0.51 -7.23 4.75
CA ILE A 87 0.79 -7.12 3.32
C ILE A 87 2.19 -6.53 3.15
N VAL A 88 3.00 -7.15 2.31
CA VAL A 88 4.39 -6.78 2.09
C VAL A 88 4.68 -6.62 0.60
N LEU A 89 5.62 -5.74 0.30
CA LEU A 89 6.33 -5.77 -0.96
C LEU A 89 7.53 -6.71 -0.77
N ALA A 90 7.58 -7.79 -1.53
CA ALA A 90 8.68 -8.75 -1.55
C ALA A 90 9.39 -8.70 -2.90
N VAL A 91 10.68 -9.03 -2.91
CA VAL A 91 11.49 -9.23 -4.10
C VAL A 91 11.84 -10.71 -4.16
N ILE A 92 11.49 -11.37 -5.27
CA ILE A 92 11.82 -12.78 -5.53
C ILE A 92 12.65 -12.82 -6.80
N ASP A 93 13.90 -13.26 -6.72
CA ASP A 93 14.82 -13.35 -7.86
C ASP A 93 14.94 -12.05 -8.67
N GLY A 94 14.80 -10.91 -7.99
CA GLY A 94 14.87 -9.57 -8.57
C GLY A 94 13.52 -8.95 -8.95
N ASP A 95 12.43 -9.72 -8.96
CA ASP A 95 11.10 -9.25 -9.34
C ASP A 95 10.26 -8.88 -8.11
N PHE A 96 9.61 -7.70 -8.16
CA PHE A 96 8.71 -7.24 -7.11
C PHE A 96 7.36 -7.96 -7.15
N THR A 97 6.84 -8.32 -5.98
CA THR A 97 5.49 -8.85 -5.79
C THR A 97 4.87 -8.32 -4.51
N CYS A 98 3.56 -8.06 -4.55
CA CYS A 98 2.78 -7.66 -3.37
C CYS A 98 1.94 -8.85 -2.90
N LYS A 99 2.12 -9.27 -1.65
CA LYS A 99 1.46 -10.45 -1.06
C LYS A 99 1.27 -10.28 0.44
N THR A 100 0.35 -11.06 1.02
CA THR A 100 0.27 -11.19 2.47
C THR A 100 1.38 -12.11 2.96
N LEU A 101 2.25 -11.62 3.83
CA LEU A 101 3.31 -12.41 4.45
C LEU A 101 2.68 -13.40 5.43
N ARG A 102 2.94 -14.69 5.23
CA ARG A 102 2.60 -15.75 6.17
C ARG A 102 3.88 -16.42 6.67
N LEU A 103 4.07 -16.43 7.98
CA LEU A 103 5.20 -17.10 8.63
C LEU A 103 4.70 -18.45 9.16
N GLN A 104 5.23 -19.56 8.66
CA GLN A 104 4.88 -20.91 9.12
C GLN A 104 6.15 -21.66 9.51
N GLY A 105 6.34 -21.87 10.83
CA GLY A 105 7.54 -22.51 11.34
C GLY A 105 8.79 -21.71 10.96
N GLU A 106 9.71 -22.34 10.24
CA GLU A 106 10.93 -21.72 9.73
C GLU A 106 10.78 -21.13 8.31
N GLY A 107 9.61 -21.33 7.67
CA GLY A 107 9.37 -20.93 6.29
C GLY A 107 8.53 -19.67 6.14
N ILE A 108 8.69 -19.02 4.98
CA ILE A 108 7.82 -17.93 4.53
C ILE A 108 6.90 -18.40 3.40
N ARG A 109 5.68 -17.88 3.38
CA ARG A 109 4.73 -18.02 2.29
C ARG A 109 4.15 -16.65 1.97
N LEU A 110 4.07 -16.33 0.70
CA LEU A 110 3.55 -15.07 0.20
C LEU A 110 2.17 -15.35 -0.40
N GLN A 111 1.15 -15.08 0.41
CA GLN A 111 -0.23 -15.43 0.13
C GLN A 111 -0.91 -14.39 -0.77
N ALA A 112 -1.55 -14.86 -1.84
CA ALA A 112 -2.37 -14.03 -2.71
C ALA A 112 -3.75 -13.79 -2.08
N ALA A 113 -4.36 -12.65 -2.37
CA ALA A 113 -5.74 -12.35 -2.03
C ALA A 113 -6.60 -12.36 -3.31
N HIS A 114 -6.53 -13.47 -4.04
CA HIS A 114 -7.35 -13.73 -5.22
C HIS A 114 -7.37 -15.25 -5.52
N PRO A 115 -8.54 -15.89 -5.72
CA PRO A 115 -8.65 -17.35 -5.89
C PRO A 115 -7.84 -17.93 -7.05
N ASP A 116 -7.76 -17.19 -8.17
CA ASP A 116 -7.05 -17.64 -9.37
C ASP A 116 -5.52 -17.48 -9.30
N TYR A 117 -4.98 -16.89 -8.22
CA TYR A 117 -3.55 -16.69 -8.04
C TYR A 117 -3.05 -17.57 -6.89
N PRO A 118 -2.13 -18.51 -7.13
CA PRO A 118 -1.63 -19.37 -6.07
C PRO A 118 -0.70 -18.60 -5.11
N ASP A 119 -0.66 -19.08 -3.87
CA ASP A 119 0.34 -18.66 -2.90
C ASP A 119 1.74 -19.01 -3.40
N ILE A 120 2.70 -18.12 -3.15
CA ILE A 120 4.10 -18.33 -3.50
C ILE A 120 4.83 -18.85 -2.26
N VAL A 121 5.33 -20.08 -2.36
CA VAL A 121 6.27 -20.65 -1.39
C VAL A 121 7.64 -20.67 -2.06
N PRO A 122 8.59 -19.86 -1.60
CA PRO A 122 9.92 -19.82 -2.18
C PRO A 122 10.60 -21.20 -2.13
N LYS A 123 11.25 -21.57 -3.22
CA LYS A 123 12.00 -22.82 -3.33
C LYS A 123 13.42 -22.66 -2.80
N ASP A 124 14.04 -23.78 -2.44
CA ASP A 124 15.47 -23.80 -2.09
C ASP A 124 16.31 -23.17 -3.19
N GLY A 125 17.16 -22.21 -2.81
CA GLY A 125 18.04 -21.47 -3.72
C GLY A 125 17.43 -20.22 -4.38
N GLN A 126 16.12 -19.94 -4.22
CA GLN A 126 15.57 -18.66 -4.62
C GLN A 126 15.96 -17.55 -3.63
N SER A 127 16.28 -16.39 -4.17
CA SER A 127 16.50 -15.19 -3.36
C SER A 127 15.16 -14.57 -3.01
N VAL A 128 14.93 -14.34 -1.70
CA VAL A 128 13.72 -13.66 -1.24
C VAL A 128 14.10 -12.57 -0.24
N GLU A 129 13.69 -11.35 -0.55
CA GLU A 129 13.78 -10.21 0.35
C GLU A 129 12.37 -9.70 0.63
N ILE A 130 12.01 -9.54 1.91
CA ILE A 130 10.86 -8.73 2.27
C ILE A 130 11.32 -7.27 2.25
N TRP A 131 11.02 -6.57 1.16
CA TRP A 131 11.53 -5.24 0.91
C TRP A 131 10.92 -4.19 1.83
N GLY A 132 9.65 -4.35 2.21
CA GLY A 132 8.98 -3.48 3.18
C GLY A 132 7.51 -3.83 3.39
N VAL A 133 6.88 -3.18 4.38
CA VAL A 133 5.48 -3.41 4.73
C VAL A 133 4.58 -2.41 4.03
N VAL A 134 3.50 -2.90 3.40
CA VAL A 134 2.48 -2.03 2.80
C VAL A 134 1.63 -1.41 3.91
N VAL A 135 1.67 -0.09 4.03
CA VAL A 135 0.97 0.67 5.08
C VAL A 135 -0.32 1.32 4.61
N ALA A 136 -0.45 1.57 3.30
CA ALA A 136 -1.66 2.14 2.72
C ALA A 136 -1.79 1.77 1.24
N THR A 137 -3.03 1.79 0.76
CA THR A 137 -3.36 1.65 -0.67
C THR A 137 -4.23 2.82 -1.09
N ILE A 138 -3.89 3.41 -2.23
CA ILE A 138 -4.59 4.54 -2.84
C ILE A 138 -5.08 4.06 -4.21
N HIS A 139 -6.38 3.92 -4.35
CA HIS A 139 -7.03 3.65 -5.62
C HIS A 139 -7.76 4.90 -6.09
N GLN A 140 -7.38 5.42 -7.25
CA GLN A 140 -7.98 6.62 -7.82
C GLN A 140 -8.99 6.22 -8.90
N HIS A 141 -10.26 6.54 -8.68
CA HIS A 141 -11.31 6.34 -9.67
C HIS A 141 -11.17 7.35 -10.82
N GLN A 142 -11.55 6.95 -12.04
CA GLN A 142 -11.65 7.88 -13.16
C GLN A 142 -12.75 8.91 -12.88
N THR A 143 -12.41 10.18 -13.10
CA THR A 143 -13.29 11.34 -13.09
C THR A 143 -13.47 11.89 -14.49
#